data_AF-A0AAV2QTC7-F1
#
_entry.id   AF-A0AAV2QTC7-F1
#
_cell.length_a   1.000
_cell.length_b   1.000
_cell.length_c   1.000
_cell.angle_alpha   90.00
_cell.angle_beta   90.00
_cell.angle_gamma   90.00
#
_symmetry.space_group_name_H-M   'P 1'
#
loop_
_entity.id
_entity.type
_entity.pdbx_description
1 polymer ?
#
loop_
_entity_poly.entity_id
_entity_poly.type
_entity_poly.pdbx_seq_one_letter_code
_entity_poly.pdbx_strand_id
1 'polypeptide(L)'
;MNKLKSLVKGGEKSKDAPPQKLERGVPVNVEEFRSWLRPQHFRDLPPRGQEAFFKFLRSGKAYPEDVEITEVRVNEASMTDNSRRYQFWLKCHKLDLNSLYRDYFNDSLHRLPEAPFAAADGGEEKMDTLRDKAAEVNTYISKIRTDVEPELNTAFDQFKKHLTDKCGQSGERL
;
A
#
# COMPACT_ATOMS: atom_id res chain seq x y z
N MET A 1 40.03 -41.78 -35.13
CA MET A 1 40.89 -40.59 -35.01
C MET A 1 40.29 -39.43 -35.80
N ASN A 2 39.98 -38.34 -35.09
CA ASN A 2 39.81 -36.93 -35.50
C ASN A 2 39.03 -36.56 -36.79
N LYS A 3 37.88 -35.89 -36.61
CA LYS A 3 37.78 -34.41 -36.65
C LYS A 3 36.36 -33.95 -36.26
N LEU A 4 36.21 -33.45 -35.03
CA LEU A 4 35.09 -32.57 -34.66
C LEU A 4 35.24 -31.27 -35.44
N LYS A 5 34.23 -30.92 -36.25
CA LYS A 5 34.01 -29.54 -36.70
C LYS A 5 33.05 -28.87 -35.73
N SER A 6 33.63 -28.01 -34.90
CA SER A 6 32.99 -26.89 -34.22
C SER A 6 32.01 -26.17 -35.15
N LEU A 7 30.76 -26.01 -34.70
CA LEU A 7 29.82 -25.05 -35.24
C LEU A 7 29.30 -24.18 -34.09
N VAL A 8 30.11 -23.19 -33.72
CA VAL A 8 29.65 -22.03 -32.95
C VAL A 8 28.92 -21.10 -33.93
N LYS A 9 27.59 -21.08 -33.86
CA LYS A 9 26.77 -19.92 -34.23
C LYS A 9 26.07 -19.54 -32.93
N GLY A 10 26.53 -18.52 -32.22
CA GLY A 10 26.39 -17.14 -32.67
C GLY A 10 25.03 -16.68 -32.17
N GLY A 11 24.94 -16.44 -30.86
CA GLY A 11 23.73 -15.95 -30.22
C GLY A 11 23.42 -14.54 -30.72
N GLU A 12 22.38 -14.42 -31.52
CA GLU A 12 21.71 -13.15 -31.73
C GLU A 12 20.93 -12.84 -30.45
N LYS A 13 21.48 -11.91 -29.67
CA LYS A 13 20.72 -11.20 -28.65
C LYS A 13 19.59 -10.47 -29.37
N SER A 14 18.37 -10.94 -29.20
CA SER A 14 17.16 -10.15 -29.45
C SER A 14 17.20 -8.91 -28.55
N LYS A 15 17.76 -7.83 -29.06
CA LYS A 15 17.45 -6.46 -28.63
C LYS A 15 16.11 -6.14 -29.29
N ASP A 16 15.18 -5.55 -28.54
CA ASP A 16 13.80 -5.18 -28.93
C ASP A 16 12.67 -6.08 -28.42
N ALA A 17 12.82 -6.67 -27.22
CA ALA A 17 11.65 -6.82 -26.37
C ALA A 17 11.35 -5.43 -25.75
N PRO A 18 10.12 -4.87 -25.90
CA PRO A 18 9.75 -3.69 -25.12
C PRO A 18 9.99 -4.01 -23.63
N PRO A 19 10.49 -3.05 -22.82
CA PRO A 19 10.73 -3.30 -21.41
C PRO A 19 9.44 -3.88 -20.82
N GLN A 20 9.52 -5.13 -20.34
CA GLN A 20 8.36 -5.78 -19.73
C GLN A 20 7.87 -4.84 -18.64
N LYS A 21 6.64 -4.33 -18.82
CA LYS A 21 6.02 -3.44 -17.85
C LYS A 21 5.87 -4.26 -16.57
N LEU A 22 6.72 -3.97 -15.59
CA LEU A 22 6.73 -4.70 -14.32
C LEU A 22 5.35 -4.54 -13.69
N GLU A 23 4.68 -5.65 -13.42
CA GLU A 23 3.40 -5.64 -12.73
C GLU A 23 3.61 -5.05 -11.32
N ARG A 24 2.85 -4.01 -10.98
CA ARG A 24 2.94 -3.37 -9.66
C ARG A 24 2.45 -4.30 -8.58
N GLY A 25 3.10 -4.29 -7.41
CA GLY A 25 2.71 -5.14 -6.28
C GLY A 25 2.90 -6.66 -6.49
N VAL A 26 3.70 -7.08 -7.47
CA VAL A 26 4.11 -8.48 -7.67
C VAL A 26 5.64 -8.56 -7.62
N PRO A 27 6.23 -9.45 -6.80
CA PRO A 27 7.68 -9.56 -6.69
C PRO A 27 8.24 -10.12 -8.01
N VAL A 28 9.33 -9.53 -8.51
CA VAL A 28 9.92 -9.93 -9.80
C VAL A 28 10.99 -10.99 -9.66
N ASN A 29 11.45 -11.26 -8.43
CA ASN A 29 12.42 -12.29 -8.11
C ASN A 29 12.34 -12.72 -6.63
N VAL A 30 13.05 -13.80 -6.30
CA VAL A 30 13.14 -14.37 -4.95
C VAL A 30 13.70 -13.38 -3.92
N GLU A 31 14.67 -12.55 -4.30
CA GLU A 31 15.29 -11.60 -3.37
C GLU A 31 14.33 -10.51 -2.92
N GLU A 32 13.56 -9.95 -3.87
CA GLU A 32 12.51 -8.99 -3.59
C GLU A 32 11.42 -9.61 -2.74
N PHE A 33 10.97 -10.83 -3.09
CA PHE A 33 10.01 -11.57 -2.28
C PHE A 33 10.51 -11.73 -0.83
N ARG A 34 11.75 -12.17 -0.63
CA ARG A 34 12.37 -12.29 0.70
C ARG A 34 12.45 -10.94 1.41
N SER A 35 12.73 -9.86 0.68
CA SER A 35 12.79 -8.51 1.24
C SER A 35 11.44 -8.05 1.81
N TRP A 36 10.31 -8.55 1.28
CA TRP A 36 8.97 -8.21 1.78
C TRP A 36 8.58 -9.02 3.02
N LEU A 37 9.19 -10.19 3.23
CA LEU A 37 8.96 -11.05 4.40
C LEU A 37 9.82 -10.70 5.61
N ARG A 38 10.94 -10.01 5.42
CA ARG A 38 11.88 -9.65 6.50
C ARG A 38 11.33 -8.62 7.50
N PRO A 39 10.60 -7.57 7.10
CA PRO A 39 10.04 -6.59 8.03
C PRO A 39 9.20 -7.21 9.12
N GLN A 40 9.38 -6.72 10.35
CA GLN A 40 8.48 -7.04 11.45
C GLN A 40 7.17 -6.26 11.32
N HIS A 41 7.25 -5.00 10.88
CA HIS A 41 6.12 -4.08 10.78
C HIS A 41 5.90 -3.63 9.33
N PHE A 42 4.65 -3.31 8.98
CA PHE A 42 4.30 -2.91 7.61
C PHE A 42 5.03 -1.64 7.16
N ARG A 43 5.36 -0.75 8.11
CA ARG A 43 5.99 0.55 7.84
C ARG A 43 7.40 0.42 7.25
N ASP A 44 8.04 -0.72 7.44
CA ASP A 44 9.39 -1.00 6.96
C ASP A 44 9.39 -1.69 5.58
N LEU A 45 8.22 -1.82 4.93
CA LEU A 45 8.12 -2.36 3.58
C LEU A 45 8.77 -1.43 2.53
N PRO A 46 9.49 -1.99 1.55
CA PRO A 46 9.96 -1.21 0.40
C PRO A 46 8.78 -0.77 -0.48
N PRO A 47 8.92 0.26 -1.34
CA PRO A 47 7.82 0.85 -2.10
C PRO A 47 6.94 -0.16 -2.87
N ARG A 48 7.55 -1.12 -3.60
CA ARG A 48 6.77 -2.17 -4.30
C ARG A 48 6.07 -3.13 -3.34
N GLY A 49 6.65 -3.37 -2.16
CA GLY A 49 6.01 -4.12 -1.09
C GLY A 49 4.83 -3.36 -0.46
N GLN A 50 4.93 -2.03 -0.34
CA GLN A 50 3.82 -1.17 0.08
C GLN A 50 2.65 -1.24 -0.91
N GLU A 51 2.92 -1.24 -2.21
CA GLU A 51 1.90 -1.44 -3.26
C GLU A 51 1.26 -2.83 -3.18
N ALA A 52 2.09 -3.88 -3.02
CA ALA A 52 1.60 -5.25 -2.86
C ALA A 52 0.68 -5.38 -1.64
N PHE A 53 1.09 -4.78 -0.52
CA PHE A 53 0.31 -4.77 0.71
C PHE A 53 -1.01 -4.01 0.52
N PHE A 54 -1.00 -2.83 -0.09
CA PHE A 54 -2.23 -2.09 -0.39
C PHE A 54 -3.19 -2.88 -1.30
N LYS A 55 -2.66 -3.52 -2.36
CA LYS A 55 -3.46 -4.42 -3.23
C LYS A 55 -4.07 -5.57 -2.42
N PHE A 56 -3.32 -6.17 -1.50
CA PHE A 56 -3.83 -7.20 -0.59
C PHE A 56 -4.96 -6.67 0.30
N LEU A 57 -4.80 -5.49 0.90
CA LEU A 57 -5.83 -4.87 1.75
C LEU A 57 -7.13 -4.54 0.99
N ARG A 58 -7.05 -4.26 -0.32
CA ARG A 58 -8.21 -4.10 -1.22
C ARG A 58 -8.77 -5.43 -1.73
N SER A 59 -8.47 -6.53 -1.05
CA SER A 59 -8.89 -7.90 -1.42
C SER A 59 -8.40 -8.31 -2.83
N GLY A 60 -7.24 -7.82 -3.25
CA GLY A 60 -6.68 -8.07 -4.57
C GLY A 60 -7.33 -7.28 -5.71
N LYS A 61 -8.27 -6.37 -5.42
CA LYS A 61 -8.87 -5.50 -6.44
C LYS A 61 -7.81 -4.54 -6.99
N ALA A 62 -7.71 -4.50 -8.32
CA ALA A 62 -6.80 -3.59 -9.02
C ALA A 62 -7.22 -2.12 -8.85
N TYR A 63 -6.29 -1.21 -9.09
CA TYR A 63 -6.52 0.21 -9.33
C TYR A 63 -5.71 0.60 -10.57
N PRO A 64 -6.01 1.73 -11.23
CA PRO A 64 -5.26 2.14 -12.41
C PRO A 64 -3.75 2.18 -12.13
N GLU A 65 -2.95 1.54 -12.99
CA GLU A 65 -1.51 1.35 -12.77
C GLU A 65 -0.71 2.67 -12.85
N ASP A 66 -1.32 3.73 -13.37
CA ASP A 66 -0.82 5.11 -13.46
C ASP A 66 -1.13 5.96 -12.21
N VAL A 67 -1.92 5.45 -11.26
CA VAL A 67 -2.33 6.16 -10.04
C VAL A 67 -1.45 5.72 -8.87
N GLU A 68 -1.02 6.64 -8.00
CA GLU A 68 -0.32 6.26 -6.78
C GLU A 68 -1.26 5.71 -5.70
N ILE A 69 -0.79 4.87 -4.79
CA ILE A 69 -1.59 4.36 -3.65
C ILE A 69 -2.28 5.51 -2.92
N THR A 70 -1.58 6.63 -2.74
CA THR A 70 -2.07 7.83 -2.06
C THR A 70 -3.06 8.65 -2.89
N GLU A 71 -3.30 8.33 -4.15
CA GLU A 71 -4.21 9.07 -5.02
C GLU A 71 -5.52 8.31 -5.31
N VAL A 72 -5.56 7.01 -4.98
CA VAL A 72 -6.79 6.21 -5.04
C VAL A 72 -7.88 6.84 -4.17
N ARG A 73 -9.12 6.92 -4.65
CA ARG A 73 -10.18 7.61 -3.89
C ARG A 73 -10.61 6.77 -2.70
N VAL A 74 -10.68 7.39 -1.53
CA VAL A 74 -11.04 6.74 -0.25
C VAL A 74 -12.43 6.11 -0.23
N ASN A 75 -13.34 6.61 -1.06
CA ASN A 75 -14.75 6.18 -1.14
C ASN A 75 -15.01 5.19 -2.30
N GLU A 76 -13.97 4.67 -2.95
CA GLU A 76 -14.16 3.59 -3.91
C GLU A 76 -14.73 2.34 -3.22
N ALA A 77 -15.70 1.67 -3.85
CA ALA A 77 -16.31 0.44 -3.33
C ALA A 77 -15.33 -0.74 -3.13
N SER A 78 -14.10 -0.61 -3.63
CA SER A 78 -13.00 -1.55 -3.45
C SER A 78 -12.20 -1.30 -2.17
N MET A 79 -12.38 -0.14 -1.52
CA MET A 79 -11.67 0.23 -0.30
C MET A 79 -12.28 -0.47 0.91
N THR A 80 -11.47 -1.28 1.58
CA THR A 80 -11.75 -1.81 2.92
C THR A 80 -11.28 -0.82 3.99
N ASP A 81 -11.74 -0.98 5.23
CA ASP A 81 -11.27 -0.18 6.37
C ASP A 81 -9.75 -0.20 6.49
N ASN A 82 -9.12 -1.38 6.36
CA ASN A 82 -7.67 -1.48 6.45
C ASN A 82 -6.96 -0.79 5.28
N SER A 83 -7.50 -0.86 4.06
CA SER A 83 -6.92 -0.10 2.94
C SER A 83 -7.04 1.42 3.14
N ARG A 84 -8.14 1.89 3.75
CA ARG A 84 -8.33 3.31 4.11
C ARG A 84 -7.37 3.74 5.22
N ARG A 85 -7.24 2.95 6.28
CA ARG A 85 -6.24 3.14 7.35
C ARG A 85 -4.83 3.25 6.79
N TYR A 86 -4.46 2.34 5.89
CA TYR A 86 -3.13 2.32 5.30
C TYR A 86 -2.87 3.56 4.45
N GLN A 87 -3.86 3.95 3.63
CA GLN A 87 -3.75 5.16 2.83
C GLN A 87 -3.66 6.43 3.70
N PHE A 88 -4.44 6.51 4.79
CA PHE A 88 -4.33 7.58 5.77
C PHE A 88 -2.92 7.63 6.39
N TRP A 89 -2.39 6.48 6.82
CA TRP A 89 -1.06 6.38 7.42
C TRP A 89 0.04 6.86 6.45
N LEU A 90 -0.09 6.61 5.14
CA LEU A 90 0.83 7.10 4.12
C LEU A 90 0.68 8.62 3.85
N LYS A 91 -0.55 9.15 3.89
CA LYS A 91 -0.87 10.54 3.57
C LYS A 91 -0.62 11.53 4.70
N CYS A 92 -0.68 11.08 5.95
CA CYS A 92 -0.74 11.96 7.12
C CYS A 92 0.48 12.91 7.29
N HIS A 93 1.61 12.64 6.62
CA HIS A 93 2.80 13.52 6.59
C HIS A 93 2.91 14.39 5.34
N LYS A 94 2.08 14.14 4.31
CA LYS A 94 2.21 14.74 2.97
C LYS A 94 1.08 15.71 2.63
N LEU A 95 -0.10 15.50 3.20
CA LEU A 95 -1.30 16.28 2.87
C LEU A 95 -1.60 17.35 3.90
N ASP A 96 -2.29 18.39 3.45
CA ASP A 96 -2.87 19.39 4.33
C ASP A 96 -4.05 18.81 5.13
N LEU A 97 -4.32 19.44 6.27
CA LEU A 97 -5.37 19.02 7.20
C LEU A 97 -6.76 18.94 6.55
N ASN A 98 -7.11 19.88 5.67
CA ASN A 98 -8.45 19.94 5.08
C ASN A 98 -8.71 18.73 4.19
N SER A 99 -7.69 18.33 3.42
CA SER A 99 -7.73 17.12 2.60
C SER A 99 -7.92 15.87 3.46
N LEU A 100 -7.16 15.73 4.56
CA LEU A 100 -7.31 14.59 5.47
C LEU A 100 -8.68 14.56 6.15
N TYR A 101 -9.21 15.73 6.53
CA TYR A 101 -10.52 15.84 7.17
C TYR A 101 -11.65 15.43 6.25
N ARG A 102 -11.68 15.99 5.04
CA ARG A 102 -12.68 15.63 4.03
C ARG A 102 -12.67 14.13 3.75
N ASP A 103 -11.48 13.55 3.59
CA ASP A 103 -11.31 12.17 3.12
C ASP A 103 -11.52 11.13 4.24
N TYR A 104 -11.17 11.43 5.50
CA TYR A 104 -11.13 10.42 6.58
C TYR A 104 -11.98 10.73 7.80
N PHE A 105 -12.50 11.96 7.96
CA PHE A 105 -13.17 12.38 9.20
C PHE A 105 -14.59 12.92 8.97
N ASN A 106 -14.85 13.64 7.87
CA ASN A 106 -16.12 14.32 7.63
C ASN A 106 -17.24 13.39 7.18
N ASP A 107 -16.94 12.48 6.24
CA ASP A 107 -17.94 11.60 5.65
C ASP A 107 -18.31 10.48 6.62
N SER A 108 -19.53 10.50 7.15
CA SER A 108 -20.00 9.53 8.15
C SER A 108 -19.96 8.07 7.68
N LEU A 109 -20.07 7.83 6.37
CA LEU A 109 -19.97 6.50 5.77
C LEU A 109 -18.51 6.07 5.58
N HIS A 110 -17.62 7.03 5.30
CA HIS A 110 -16.24 6.76 4.94
C HIS A 110 -15.20 7.13 6.02
N ARG A 111 -15.66 7.60 7.18
CA ARG A 111 -14.85 7.98 8.33
C ARG A 111 -14.06 6.80 8.88
N LEU A 112 -12.83 7.06 9.31
CA LEU A 112 -12.02 6.09 10.03
C LEU A 112 -12.64 5.78 11.40
N PRO A 113 -12.75 4.50 11.79
CA PRO A 113 -13.27 4.12 13.11
C PRO A 113 -12.51 4.75 14.29
N GLU A 114 -11.22 5.04 14.09
CA GLU A 114 -10.34 5.67 15.07
C GLU A 114 -10.59 7.17 15.23
N ALA A 115 -11.42 7.78 14.39
CA ALA A 115 -11.76 9.19 14.47
C ALA A 115 -12.89 9.42 15.51
N PRO A 116 -12.59 10.00 16.69
CA PRO A 116 -13.55 10.10 17.79
C PRO A 116 -14.71 11.07 17.54
N PHE A 117 -14.59 11.99 16.58
CA PHE A 117 -15.63 12.99 16.31
C PHE A 117 -16.58 12.49 15.22
N ALA A 118 -17.86 12.35 15.55
CA ALA A 118 -18.91 12.33 14.53
C ALA A 118 -19.14 13.76 14.07
N ALA A 119 -19.19 13.99 12.76
CA ALA A 119 -19.83 15.17 12.19
C ALA A 119 -21.36 15.06 12.37
N ALA A 120 -21.80 14.85 13.62
CA ALA A 120 -23.15 15.18 14.04
C ALA A 120 -23.02 16.56 14.68
N ASP A 121 -23.59 17.56 14.01
CA ASP A 121 -23.78 18.94 14.50
C ASP A 121 -22.55 19.88 14.43
N GLY A 122 -22.05 20.18 13.22
CA GLY A 122 -21.18 21.35 12.98
C GLY A 122 -19.72 21.05 12.58
N GLY A 123 -19.51 20.14 11.62
CA GLY A 123 -18.17 19.69 11.18
C GLY A 123 -17.24 20.79 10.67
N GLU A 124 -17.77 21.89 10.13
CA GLU A 124 -16.96 23.02 9.65
C GLU A 124 -16.48 23.93 10.80
N GLU A 125 -17.32 24.28 11.78
CA GLU A 125 -16.93 25.15 12.91
C GLU A 125 -15.83 24.54 13.79
N LYS A 126 -15.86 23.21 14.02
CA LYS A 126 -14.80 22.53 14.76
C LYS A 126 -13.49 22.47 13.99
N MET A 127 -13.52 22.49 12.66
CA MET A 127 -12.32 22.52 11.83
C MET A 127 -11.66 23.88 11.83
N ASP A 128 -12.42 24.97 11.76
CA ASP A 128 -11.84 26.31 11.94
C ASP A 128 -11.23 26.46 13.35
N THR A 129 -11.92 25.94 14.37
CA THR A 129 -11.41 25.92 15.75
C THR A 129 -10.16 25.04 15.92
N LEU A 130 -10.06 23.92 15.20
CA LEU A 130 -8.87 23.03 15.20
C LEU A 130 -7.74 23.60 14.34
N ARG A 131 -8.05 24.25 13.22
CA ARG A 131 -7.09 24.88 12.30
C ARG A 131 -6.36 26.03 12.98
N ASP A 132 -7.05 26.81 13.80
CA ASP A 132 -6.46 27.85 14.66
C ASP A 132 -5.52 27.26 15.74
N LYS A 133 -5.55 25.93 15.92
CA LYS A 133 -4.75 25.17 16.87
C LYS A 133 -3.95 24.07 16.18
N ALA A 134 -3.14 24.45 15.19
CA ALA A 134 -2.30 23.54 14.40
C ALA A 134 -1.51 22.50 15.25
N ALA A 135 -1.09 22.85 16.48
CA ALA A 135 -0.44 21.91 17.40
C ALA A 135 -1.38 20.80 17.92
N GLU A 136 -2.63 21.13 18.23
CA GLU A 136 -3.67 20.15 18.63
C GLU A 136 -4.02 19.24 17.45
N VAL A 137 -4.07 19.78 16.24
CA VAL A 137 -4.28 19.02 15.00
C VAL A 137 -3.16 18.02 14.72
N ASN A 138 -1.90 18.45 14.78
CA ASN A 138 -0.77 17.56 14.55
C ASN A 138 -0.73 16.44 15.59
N THR A 139 -1.07 16.76 16.84
CA THR A 139 -1.23 15.79 17.92
C THR A 139 -2.35 14.81 17.60
N TYR A 140 -3.49 15.30 17.11
CA TYR A 140 -4.64 14.49 16.72
C TYR A 140 -4.32 13.53 15.55
N ILE A 141 -3.74 14.03 14.46
CA ILE A 141 -3.33 13.20 13.32
C ILE A 141 -2.29 12.17 13.77
N SER A 142 -1.32 12.57 14.58
CA SER A 142 -0.28 11.66 15.09
C SER A 142 -0.89 10.55 15.93
N LYS A 143 -1.88 10.88 16.79
CA LYS A 143 -2.60 9.90 17.58
C LYS A 143 -3.34 8.89 16.71
N ILE A 144 -4.14 9.35 15.74
CA ILE A 144 -4.86 8.43 14.82
C ILE A 144 -3.87 7.57 14.04
N ARG A 145 -2.75 8.16 13.58
CA ARG A 145 -1.71 7.42 12.88
C ARG A 145 -1.15 6.29 13.74
N THR A 146 -0.92 6.53 15.02
CA THR A 146 -0.49 5.50 15.98
C THR A 146 -1.59 4.47 16.23
N ASP A 147 -2.84 4.90 16.38
CA ASP A 147 -3.98 4.04 16.70
C ASP A 147 -4.32 3.06 15.56
N VAL A 148 -4.03 3.41 14.30
CA VAL A 148 -4.23 2.49 13.16
C VAL A 148 -3.10 1.45 12.99
N GLU A 149 -1.91 1.65 13.58
CA GLU A 149 -0.77 0.75 13.35
C GLU A 149 -1.00 -0.71 13.81
N PRO A 150 -1.63 -0.98 14.97
CA PRO A 150 -1.85 -2.35 15.43
C PRO A 150 -2.69 -3.19 14.46
N GLU A 151 -3.78 -2.61 13.94
CA GLU A 151 -4.65 -3.27 12.95
C GLU A 151 -3.91 -3.52 11.63
N LEU A 152 -3.12 -2.54 11.18
CA LEU A 152 -2.31 -2.67 9.97
C LEU A 152 -1.19 -3.71 10.12
N ASN A 153 -0.54 -3.79 11.28
CA ASN A 153 0.44 -4.84 11.57
C ASN A 153 -0.20 -6.23 11.60
N THR A 154 -1.42 -6.34 12.16
CA THR A 154 -2.19 -7.59 12.13
C THR A 154 -2.50 -8.01 10.69
N ALA A 155 -2.96 -7.08 9.85
CA ALA A 155 -3.19 -7.35 8.43
C ALA A 155 -1.89 -7.66 7.67
N PHE A 156 -0.77 -7.07 8.08
CA PHE A 156 0.54 -7.35 7.51
C PHE A 156 1.03 -8.77 7.82
N ASP A 157 0.76 -9.28 9.02
CA ASP A 157 1.02 -10.69 9.33
C ASP A 157 0.19 -11.64 8.46
N GLN A 158 -1.07 -11.29 8.17
CA GLN A 158 -1.90 -12.04 7.22
C GLN A 158 -1.34 -11.97 5.79
N PHE A 159 -0.84 -10.81 5.37
CA PHE A 159 -0.19 -10.65 4.08
C PHE A 159 1.06 -11.53 3.94
N LYS A 160 1.93 -11.58 4.97
CA LYS A 160 3.11 -12.47 4.97
C LYS A 160 2.74 -13.95 4.88
N LYS A 161 1.67 -14.37 5.57
CA LYS A 161 1.12 -15.74 5.44
C LYS A 161 0.65 -16.01 4.01
N HIS A 162 -0.17 -15.12 3.46
CA HIS A 162 -0.67 -15.22 2.08
C HIS A 162 0.45 -15.32 1.03
N LEU A 163 1.52 -14.53 1.18
CA LEU A 163 2.70 -14.62 0.32
C LEU A 163 3.40 -15.98 0.41
N THR A 164 3.53 -16.51 1.62
CA THR A 164 4.17 -17.81 1.88
C THR A 164 3.33 -18.96 1.32
N ASP A 165 2.01 -18.92 1.50
CA ASP A 165 1.08 -19.96 1.04
C ASP A 165 1.03 -20.02 -0.50
N LYS A 166 0.99 -18.86 -1.17
CA LYS A 166 1.08 -18.81 -2.64
C LYS A 166 2.40 -19.37 -3.17
N CYS A 167 3.50 -19.16 -2.46
CA CYS A 167 4.81 -19.71 -2.83
C CYS A 167 4.87 -21.24 -2.62
N GLY A 168 4.25 -21.75 -1.55
CA GLY A 168 4.19 -23.19 -1.27
C GLY A 168 3.31 -23.98 -2.25
N GLN A 169 2.23 -23.37 -2.75
CA GLN A 169 1.36 -23.98 -3.77
C GLN A 169 1.97 -23.94 -5.18
N SER A 170 2.88 -23.00 -5.44
CA SER A 170 3.49 -22.82 -6.77
C SER A 170 4.71 -23.72 -7.02
N GLY A 171 5.07 -24.60 -6.06
CA GLY A 171 6.10 -25.65 -6.20
C GLY A 171 7.28 -25.23 -7.08
N GLU A 172 8.14 -24.34 -6.57
CA GLU A 172 9.24 -23.71 -7.33
C GLU A 172 8.76 -22.97 -8.59
N ARG A 173 8.43 -21.68 -8.46
CA ARG A 173 8.57 -20.70 -9.55
C ARG A 173 8.56 -19.27 -9.00
N LEU A 174 9.74 -18.84 -8.56
CA LEU A 174 10.23 -17.47 -8.62
C LEU A 174 11.64 -17.51 -9.21
#